data_AF-S7N6K0-F1
#
_entry.id   AF-S7N6K0-F1
#
_cell.length_a   1.000
_cell.length_b   1.000
_cell.length_c   1.000
_cell.angle_alpha   90.00
_cell.angle_beta   90.00
_cell.angle_gamma   90.00
#
_symmetry.space_group_name_H-M   'P 1'
#
loop_
_entity.id
_entity.type
_entity.pdbx_description
1 polymer ?
#
loop_
_entity_poly.entity_id
_entity_poly.type
_entity_poly.pdbx_seq_one_letter_code
_entity_poly.pdbx_strand_id
1 'polypeptide(L)'
;MSQPESRVFKAPLSSSIQLRYGSAWSEIYGVSGGRAQEFILQPDEYIIGLVGSHRVYLRYLVVYTNLGRWAPFGQESGRSFVVYPSEPGKVLTGVFGQTQLLGITGIGFKWDYPLAASGVSTPPSTTQNTEVTG
;
A
#
# COMPACT_ATOMS: atom_id res chain seq x y z
N MET A 1 -8.46 13.80 -18.63
CA MET A 1 -7.34 14.46 -17.95
C MET A 1 -6.35 13.39 -17.50
N SER A 2 -5.06 13.58 -17.75
CA SER A 2 -4.03 12.59 -17.41
C SER A 2 -3.79 12.56 -15.89
N GLN A 3 -3.81 11.39 -15.25
CA GLN A 3 -3.33 11.24 -13.88
C GLN A 3 -1.84 10.85 -13.88
N PRO A 4 -0.99 11.54 -13.09
CA PRO A 4 0.46 11.41 -13.21
C PRO A 4 1.06 10.28 -12.36
N GLU A 5 2.18 9.78 -12.88
CA GLU A 5 3.23 8.94 -12.28
C GLU A 5 3.27 8.87 -10.74
N SER A 6 3.27 7.65 -10.22
CA SER A 6 3.50 7.30 -8.82
C SER A 6 5.01 7.28 -8.48
N ARG A 7 5.41 7.63 -7.25
CA ARG A 7 6.83 7.73 -6.83
C ARG A 7 7.00 7.38 -5.34
N VAL A 8 7.77 6.37 -4.94
CA VAL A 8 7.88 5.93 -3.51
C VAL A 8 9.30 6.03 -2.94
N PHE A 9 9.37 6.55 -1.70
CA PHE A 9 10.52 7.01 -0.90
C PHE A 9 10.13 6.79 0.59
N LYS A 10 10.98 6.54 1.60
CA LYS A 10 12.44 6.33 1.68
C LYS A 10 12.84 5.78 3.09
N ALA A 11 13.56 4.64 3.26
CA ALA A 11 14.29 4.38 4.54
C ALA A 11 15.37 3.24 4.57
N PRO A 12 16.38 3.34 5.47
CA PRO A 12 17.10 2.23 6.10
C PRO A 12 16.53 1.90 7.49
N LEU A 13 17.21 1.08 8.30
CA LEU A 13 16.87 0.89 9.73
C LEU A 13 17.26 2.05 10.68
N SER A 14 17.04 3.27 10.21
CA SER A 14 16.32 4.28 10.99
C SER A 14 14.89 4.37 10.43
N SER A 15 14.21 3.23 10.51
CA SER A 15 12.91 3.11 11.17
C SER A 15 11.78 4.02 10.70
N SER A 16 11.71 4.39 9.43
CA SER A 16 10.57 5.11 8.85
C SER A 16 10.01 4.48 7.58
N ILE A 17 8.72 4.66 7.33
CA ILE A 17 8.06 4.34 6.06
C ILE A 17 7.18 5.52 5.68
N GLN A 18 7.18 5.89 4.40
CA GLN A 18 6.31 6.89 3.82
C GLN A 18 5.78 6.36 2.48
N LEU A 19 4.55 6.74 2.14
CA LEU A 19 3.94 6.43 0.84
C LEU A 19 3.59 7.75 0.15
N ARG A 20 3.43 7.71 -1.17
CA ARG A 20 3.00 8.85 -1.96
C ARG A 20 1.93 8.42 -2.93
N TYR A 21 0.84 9.18 -2.96
CA TYR A 21 -0.30 8.97 -3.83
C TYR A 21 -0.35 10.14 -4.81
N GLY A 22 0.13 9.91 -6.04
CA GLY A 22 0.34 10.97 -7.03
C GLY A 22 1.30 12.04 -6.51
N SER A 23 0.82 13.29 -6.42
CA SER A 23 1.60 14.42 -5.89
C SER A 23 1.65 14.47 -4.35
N ALA A 24 0.69 13.86 -3.64
CA ALA A 24 0.53 13.98 -2.20
C ALA A 24 1.32 12.91 -1.42
N TRP A 25 2.06 13.35 -0.39
CA TRP A 25 2.78 12.46 0.53
C TRP A 25 1.89 12.04 1.70
N SER A 26 2.03 10.80 2.15
CA SER A 26 1.54 10.38 3.47
C SER A 26 2.37 10.99 4.58
N GLU A 27 1.90 10.86 5.82
CA GLU A 27 2.74 11.06 7.00
C GLU A 27 3.96 10.12 6.96
N ILE A 28 5.07 10.56 7.58
CA ILE A 28 6.25 9.73 7.80
C ILE A 28 6.01 8.91 9.06
N TYR A 29 5.86 7.59 8.92
CA TYR A 29 5.68 6.68 10.05
C TYR A 29 7.05 6.19 10.52
N GLY A 30 7.73 6.96 11.38
CA GLY A 30 9.03 6.52 11.90
C GLY A 30 9.91 7.51 12.66
N VAL A 31 11.18 7.10 12.81
CA VAL A 31 12.29 7.89 13.36
C VAL A 31 13.15 8.38 12.19
N SER A 32 13.63 9.63 12.22
CA SER A 32 14.43 10.22 11.14
C SER A 32 15.90 9.73 11.15
N GLY A 33 16.42 9.34 9.98
CA GLY A 33 17.86 9.16 9.78
C GLY A 33 18.27 8.31 8.56
N GLY A 34 19.59 8.30 8.29
CA GLY A 34 20.25 7.31 7.42
C GLY A 34 20.09 7.48 5.90
N ARG A 35 20.75 6.58 5.14
CA ARG A 35 20.63 6.45 3.68
C ARG A 35 19.38 5.67 3.31
N ALA A 36 18.52 6.24 2.48
CA ALA A 36 17.18 5.72 2.30
C ALA A 36 16.92 5.23 0.86
N GLN A 37 16.22 4.10 0.73
CA GLN A 37 15.97 3.40 -0.54
C GLN A 37 14.60 3.75 -1.13
N GLU A 38 14.52 3.87 -2.46
CA GLU A 38 13.35 4.31 -3.22
C GLU A 38 12.84 3.17 -4.12
N PHE A 39 11.52 3.15 -4.39
CA PHE A 39 10.87 2.21 -5.31
C PHE A 39 9.71 2.90 -6.06
N ILE A 40 10.06 3.64 -7.09
CA ILE A 40 9.11 4.38 -7.92
C ILE A 40 8.25 3.39 -8.71
N LEU A 41 6.94 3.41 -8.44
CA LEU A 41 5.92 2.65 -9.17
C LEU A 41 5.69 3.26 -10.57
N GLN A 42 5.32 2.43 -11.54
CA GLN A 42 4.92 2.83 -12.88
C GLN A 42 3.45 3.29 -12.91
N PRO A 43 2.99 3.98 -13.98
CA PRO A 43 1.57 4.14 -14.24
C PRO A 43 0.84 2.78 -14.21
N ASP A 44 -0.31 2.73 -13.57
CA ASP A 44 -1.10 1.51 -13.30
C ASP A 44 -0.35 0.37 -12.59
N GLU A 45 0.76 0.68 -11.91
CA GLU A 45 1.41 -0.22 -10.97
C GLU A 45 0.91 0.01 -9.54
N TYR A 46 0.43 -1.06 -8.93
CA TYR A 46 -0.16 -1.09 -7.61
C TYR A 46 0.53 -2.14 -6.74
N ILE A 47 0.71 -1.84 -5.46
CA ILE A 47 1.21 -2.79 -4.46
C ILE A 47 0.07 -3.75 -4.10
N ILE A 48 0.30 -5.05 -4.28
CA ILE A 48 -0.68 -6.12 -4.09
C ILE A 48 -0.31 -7.09 -2.97
N GLY A 49 0.91 -7.02 -2.45
CA GLY A 49 1.36 -7.88 -1.36
C GLY A 49 2.65 -7.38 -0.73
N LEU A 50 2.84 -7.74 0.54
CA LEU A 50 4.07 -7.50 1.26
C LEU A 50 4.51 -8.77 2.00
N VAL A 51 5.82 -9.01 2.01
CA VAL A 51 6.47 -9.97 2.92
C VAL A 51 7.34 -9.15 3.86
N GLY A 52 7.50 -9.53 5.11
CA GLY A 52 8.40 -8.82 6.01
C GLY A 52 8.89 -9.68 7.15
N SER A 53 9.81 -9.14 7.96
CA SER A 53 10.23 -9.78 9.21
C SER A 53 10.53 -8.76 10.31
N HIS A 54 10.37 -9.18 11.56
CA HIS A 54 10.54 -8.32 12.73
C HIS A 54 11.15 -9.05 13.93
N ARG A 55 11.73 -8.27 14.85
CA ARG A 55 12.01 -8.66 16.24
C ARG A 55 11.16 -7.78 17.16
N VAL A 56 11.79 -7.01 18.05
CA VAL A 56 11.17 -5.85 18.74
C VAL A 56 10.76 -4.75 17.74
N TYR A 57 11.52 -4.62 16.66
CA TYR A 57 11.28 -3.66 15.59
C TYR A 57 11.19 -4.36 14.23
N LEU A 58 10.52 -3.74 13.27
CA LEU A 58 10.52 -4.13 11.86
C LEU A 58 11.97 -4.19 11.33
N ARG A 59 12.34 -5.30 10.69
CA ARG A 59 13.69 -5.56 10.17
C ARG A 59 13.76 -5.66 8.65
N TYR A 60 12.68 -6.13 8.03
CA TYR A 60 12.62 -6.37 6.61
C TYR A 60 11.22 -6.13 6.08
N LEU A 61 11.14 -5.61 4.86
CA LEU A 61 9.91 -5.51 4.09
C LEU A 61 10.24 -5.71 2.61
N VAL A 62 9.49 -6.56 1.91
CA VAL A 62 9.50 -6.72 0.47
C VAL A 62 8.13 -6.31 -0.04
N VAL A 63 8.12 -5.39 -0.99
CA VAL A 63 6.91 -4.94 -1.69
C VAL A 63 6.78 -5.74 -2.98
N TYR A 64 5.58 -6.22 -3.29
CA TYR A 64 5.23 -6.90 -4.55
C TYR A 64 4.11 -6.16 -5.29
N THR A 65 4.21 -6.09 -6.62
CA THR A 65 3.29 -5.31 -7.46
C THR A 65 2.56 -6.16 -8.51
N ASN A 66 1.43 -5.65 -9.00
CA ASN A 66 0.64 -6.26 -10.09
C ASN A 66 1.43 -6.43 -11.40
N LEU A 67 2.49 -5.64 -11.63
CA LEU A 67 3.37 -5.77 -12.78
C LEU A 67 4.55 -6.74 -12.54
N GLY A 68 4.51 -7.52 -11.46
CA GLY A 68 5.54 -8.53 -11.14
C GLY A 68 6.87 -7.96 -10.65
N ARG A 69 6.98 -6.64 -10.47
CA ARG A 69 8.16 -6.02 -9.86
C ARG A 69 8.10 -6.18 -8.34
N TRP A 70 9.27 -6.15 -7.72
CA TRP A 70 9.41 -6.22 -6.27
C TRP A 70 10.59 -5.39 -5.78
N ALA A 71 10.57 -4.98 -4.51
CA ALA A 71 11.64 -4.22 -3.89
C ALA A 71 11.84 -4.62 -2.42
N PRO A 72 13.07 -5.03 -2.02
CA PRO A 72 13.41 -5.33 -0.64
C PRO A 72 13.93 -4.09 0.12
N PHE A 73 13.59 -3.99 1.40
CA PHE A 73 13.98 -2.92 2.31
C PHE A 73 14.45 -3.51 3.64
N GLY A 74 15.65 -3.14 4.10
CA GLY A 74 16.26 -3.68 5.32
C GLY A 74 16.91 -5.05 5.10
N GLN A 75 16.96 -5.87 6.15
CA GLN A 75 17.60 -7.20 6.14
C GLN A 75 16.74 -8.19 6.92
N GLU A 76 16.48 -9.37 6.33
CA GLU A 76 15.64 -10.39 6.95
C GLU A 76 16.21 -10.88 8.29
N SER A 77 15.42 -10.73 9.36
CA SER A 77 15.78 -11.27 10.67
C SER A 77 14.61 -11.29 11.65
N GLY A 78 14.38 -12.44 12.28
CA GLY A 78 13.37 -12.61 13.32
C GLY A 78 12.18 -13.42 12.82
N ARG A 79 10.96 -13.00 13.19
CA ARG A 79 9.71 -13.63 12.76
C ARG A 79 9.25 -13.02 11.46
N SER A 80 9.00 -13.84 10.44
CA SER A 80 8.50 -13.40 9.15
C SER A 80 6.97 -13.38 9.09
N PHE A 81 6.41 -12.51 8.25
CA PHE A 81 4.98 -12.35 8.01
C PHE A 81 4.72 -12.09 6.52
N VAL A 82 3.50 -12.37 6.07
CA VAL A 82 3.02 -12.09 4.71
C VAL A 82 1.67 -11.40 4.82
N VAL A 83 1.42 -10.39 3.98
CA VAL A 83 0.19 -9.61 3.97
C VAL A 83 -0.25 -9.36 2.53
N TYR A 84 -1.52 -9.61 2.26
CA TYR A 84 -2.19 -9.41 0.97
C TYR A 84 -3.65 -9.00 1.25
N PRO A 85 -4.36 -8.38 0.29
CA PRO A 85 -5.77 -8.05 0.45
C PRO A 85 -6.63 -9.31 0.61
N SER A 86 -7.68 -9.22 1.44
CA SER A 86 -8.66 -10.30 1.62
C SER A 86 -9.59 -10.51 0.42
N GLU A 87 -9.71 -9.50 -0.44
CA GLU A 87 -10.61 -9.49 -1.60
C GLU A 87 -9.83 -9.21 -2.90
N PRO A 88 -10.18 -9.87 -4.02
CA PRO A 88 -9.59 -9.58 -5.33
C PRO A 88 -9.76 -8.12 -5.74
N GLY A 89 -8.76 -7.56 -6.41
CA GLY A 89 -8.79 -6.20 -6.98
C GLY A 89 -8.50 -5.06 -6.00
N LYS A 90 -8.42 -5.33 -4.68
CA LYS A 90 -7.92 -4.33 -3.72
C LYS A 90 -6.40 -4.22 -3.79
N VAL A 91 -5.91 -3.01 -3.50
CA VAL A 91 -4.49 -2.62 -3.56
C VAL A 91 -4.12 -1.85 -2.29
N LEU A 92 -2.82 -1.69 -2.02
CA LEU A 92 -2.38 -0.98 -0.81
C LEU A 92 -2.70 0.52 -0.90
N THR A 93 -3.66 0.96 -0.09
CA THR A 93 -4.15 2.35 -0.06
C THR A 93 -3.75 3.13 1.19
N GLY A 94 -3.07 2.47 2.14
CA GLY A 94 -2.46 3.16 3.28
C GLY A 94 -1.59 2.25 4.14
N VAL A 95 -0.69 2.86 4.90
CA VAL A 95 0.07 2.20 5.97
C VAL A 95 -0.16 2.98 7.26
N PHE A 96 -0.20 2.26 8.37
CA PHE A 96 -0.27 2.81 9.71
C PHE A 96 0.63 1.96 10.62
N GLY A 97 0.94 2.44 11.83
CA GLY A 97 1.80 1.68 12.72
C GLY A 97 2.05 2.36 14.06
N GLN A 98 2.96 1.76 14.80
CA GLN A 98 3.45 2.24 16.10
C GLN A 98 4.97 2.38 16.03
N THR A 99 5.47 3.48 16.57
CA THR A 99 6.89 3.81 16.58
C THR A 99 7.35 4.05 18.02
N GLN A 100 8.56 3.62 18.31
CA GLN A 100 9.31 3.92 19.53
C GLN A 100 10.67 4.51 19.13
N LEU A 101 11.45 4.95 20.13
CA LEU A 101 12.70 5.72 19.97
C LEU A 101 13.69 5.18 18.91
N LEU A 102 13.72 3.86 18.66
CA LEU A 102 14.65 3.23 17.74
C LEU A 102 13.99 2.60 16.49
N GLY A 103 12.65 2.60 16.37
CA GLY A 103 12.00 1.59 15.53
C GLY A 103 10.49 1.69 15.34
N ILE A 104 10.01 1.22 14.18
CA ILE A 104 8.63 0.76 14.00
C ILE A 104 8.46 -0.54 14.80
N THR A 105 7.62 -0.55 15.83
CA THR A 105 7.31 -1.74 16.65
C THR A 105 6.10 -2.51 16.16
N GLY A 106 5.18 -1.84 15.45
CA GLY A 106 4.01 -2.44 14.83
C GLY A 106 3.69 -1.75 13.51
N ILE A 107 3.23 -2.51 12.52
CA ILE A 107 2.86 -2.01 11.20
C ILE A 107 1.56 -2.68 10.75
N GLY A 108 0.69 -1.91 10.10
CA GLY A 108 -0.58 -2.34 9.54
C GLY A 108 -0.82 -1.70 8.19
N PHE A 109 -1.65 -2.36 7.38
CA PHE A 109 -1.84 -2.08 5.97
C PHE A 109 -3.33 -1.91 5.67
N LYS A 110 -3.70 -0.87 4.93
CA LYS A 110 -5.06 -0.62 4.45
C LYS A 110 -5.15 -1.07 2.99
N TRP A 111 -6.19 -1.83 2.68
CA TRP A 111 -6.44 -2.39 1.36
C TRP A 111 -7.80 -1.89 0.87
N ASP A 112 -7.83 -1.26 -0.30
CA ASP A 112 -9.06 -0.77 -0.92
C ASP A 112 -8.92 -0.80 -2.45
N TYR A 113 -10.00 -0.56 -3.17
CA TYR A 113 -9.96 -0.48 -4.63
C TYR A 113 -9.17 0.74 -5.11
N PRO A 114 -8.44 0.65 -6.24
CA PRO A 114 -7.75 1.81 -6.81
C PRO A 114 -8.76 2.89 -7.19
N LEU A 115 -8.45 4.16 -6.87
CA LEU A 115 -9.39 5.29 -7.04
C LEU A 115 -9.88 5.49 -8.50
N ALA A 116 -9.15 4.98 -9.49
CA ALA A 116 -9.59 4.94 -10.89
C ALA A 116 -10.84 4.05 -11.12
N ALA A 117 -11.08 3.05 -10.27
CA ALA A 117 -12.23 2.14 -10.35
C ALA A 117 -13.49 2.67 -9.64
N SER A 118 -13.37 3.66 -8.74
CA SER A 118 -14.50 4.22 -7.98
C SER A 118 -15.44 5.12 -8.83
N GLY A 119 -15.23 5.21 -10.14
CA GLY A 119 -15.94 6.11 -11.04
C GLY A 119 -17.25 5.58 -11.65
N VAL A 120 -17.59 4.30 -11.49
CA VAL A 120 -18.86 3.73 -12.00
C VAL A 120 -19.50 2.80 -10.96
N SER A 121 -20.33 3.38 -10.11
CA SER A 121 -21.44 2.67 -9.47
C SER A 121 -22.74 3.38 -9.82
N THR A 122 -23.15 3.27 -11.09
CA THR A 122 -24.57 3.44 -11.43
C THR A 122 -25.33 2.26 -10.82
N PRO A 123 -26.30 2.48 -9.91
CA PRO A 123 -27.17 1.40 -9.47
C PRO A 123 -27.92 0.85 -10.70
N PRO A 124 -28.27 -0.46 -10.73
CA PRO A 124 -29.06 -1.00 -11.81
C PRO A 124 -30.40 -0.26 -11.86
N SER A 125 -30.71 0.34 -13.02
CA SER A 125 -32.02 0.95 -13.27
C SER A 125 -33.10 -0.09 -13.04
N THR A 126 -34.01 0.17 -12.10
CA THR A 126 -35.15 -0.71 -11.82
C THR A 126 -35.99 -0.89 -13.08
N THR A 127 -36.08 -2.13 -13.56
CA THR A 127 -36.99 -2.52 -14.64
C THR A 127 -38.42 -2.07 -14.30
N GLN A 128 -39.01 -1.25 -15.16
CA GLN A 128 -40.46 -1.00 -15.09
C GLN A 128 -41.19 -2.28 -15.52
N ASN A 129 -41.76 -2.99 -14.54
CA ASN A 129 -42.80 -3.97 -14.81
C ASN A 129 -44.09 -3.20 -15.11
N THR A 130 -44.48 -3.14 -16.38
CA THR A 130 -45.85 -2.76 -16.76
C THR A 130 -46.58 -4.02 -17.19
N GLU A 131 -47.25 -4.66 -16.23
CA GLU A 131 -48.29 -5.65 -16.49
C GLU A 131 -49.57 -5.15 -15.85
N VAL A 132 -50.50 -4.65 -16.67
CA VAL A 132 -51.90 -4.43 -16.30
C VAL A 132 -52.76 -4.89 -17.47
N THR A 133 -53.44 -6.01 -17.27
CA THR A 133 -54.59 -6.44 -18.08
C THR A 133 -55.85 -6.11 -17.28
N GLY A 134 -56.84 -5.48 -17.91
CA GLY A 134 -58.10 -5.05 -17.29
C GLY A 134 -58.88 -4.10 -18.17
#